data_AF-A0A1W9PEL1-F1
#
_entry.id   AF-A0A1W9PEL1-F1
#
_cell.length_a   1.000
_cell.length_b   1.000
_cell.length_c   1.000
_cell.angle_alpha   90.00
_cell.angle_beta   90.00
_cell.angle_gamma   90.00
#
_symmetry.space_group_name_H-M   'P 1'
#
loop_
_entity.id
_entity.type
_entity.pdbx_description
1 polymer ?
#
loop_
_entity_poly.entity_id
_entity_poly.type
_entity_poly.pdbx_seq_one_letter_code
_entity_poly.pdbx_strand_id
1 'polypeptide(L)'
;MKKYPYIPHTEEDIEEMLRYIGVKSVEDLYSEVPITITSDLKIPESQDEFSVRRHLEELASENISLKDLSVFMGAGVYLRYIPSVVHHIAMKPEFLTAYTPYQAEVSQGTLQALFEYQTMICELTGMEVANSSMYDGGSATAEAVLMGLRISKGRKVLVSKAVHPEYRITTETYVKAQGFKIDEISFNDDTGETSLDDLKEKLDDETAVVVVQYPNFFGDVEGKRGYVMILQTREQHIRRAKATSNICSNHALSALATAVYMSVMGKEGLKEVAYRS
;
A
#
# COMPACT_ATOMS: atom_id res chain seq x y z
N MET A 1 -12.65 30.20 -23.77
CA MET A 1 -12.14 29.05 -22.98
C MET A 1 -12.60 29.24 -21.54
N LYS A 2 -13.09 28.19 -20.86
CA LYS A 2 -13.41 28.28 -19.44
C LYS A 2 -12.18 28.73 -18.66
N LYS A 3 -12.35 29.67 -17.72
CA LYS A 3 -11.28 30.17 -16.85
C LYS A 3 -10.64 29.04 -16.02
N TYR A 4 -11.42 28.01 -15.70
CA TYR A 4 -10.98 26.82 -14.95
C TYR A 4 -11.52 25.55 -15.62
N PRO A 5 -10.67 24.71 -16.24
CA PRO A 5 -11.11 23.49 -16.94
C PRO A 5 -11.65 22.40 -16.00
N TYR A 6 -11.32 22.46 -14.71
CA TYR A 6 -11.77 21.50 -13.69
C TYR A 6 -13.19 21.75 -13.18
N ILE A 7 -13.78 22.92 -13.45
CA ILE A 7 -15.14 23.24 -13.02
C ILE A 7 -16.12 22.91 -14.17
N PRO A 8 -17.03 21.94 -13.98
CA PRO A 8 -17.86 21.45 -15.06
C PRO A 8 -19.01 22.41 -15.41
N HIS A 9 -19.45 23.23 -14.47
CA HIS A 9 -20.54 24.19 -14.66
C HIS A 9 -20.08 25.42 -15.45
N THR A 10 -20.93 25.88 -16.37
CA THR A 10 -20.85 27.18 -17.03
C THR A 10 -21.55 28.25 -16.19
N GLU A 11 -21.41 29.52 -16.56
CA GLU A 11 -22.15 30.62 -15.92
C GLU A 11 -23.67 30.41 -16.09
N GLU A 12 -24.10 29.94 -17.25
CA GLU A 12 -25.51 29.62 -17.55
C GLU A 12 -26.05 28.50 -16.64
N ASP A 13 -25.27 27.42 -16.45
CA ASP A 13 -25.63 26.32 -15.54
C ASP A 13 -25.79 26.84 -14.11
N ILE A 14 -24.86 27.68 -13.65
CA ILE A 14 -24.89 28.27 -12.31
C ILE A 14 -26.14 29.13 -12.13
N GLU A 15 -26.46 30.00 -13.09
CA GLU A 15 -27.66 30.84 -13.04
C GLU A 15 -28.96 30.03 -13.00
N GLU A 16 -29.05 28.97 -13.82
CA GLU A 16 -30.22 28.09 -13.82
C GLU A 16 -30.40 27.39 -12.47
N MET A 17 -29.31 26.85 -11.90
CA MET A 17 -29.32 26.21 -10.59
C MET A 17 -29.72 27.18 -9.47
N LEU A 18 -29.17 28.40 -9.47
CA LEU A 18 -29.52 29.43 -8.47
C LEU A 18 -31.00 29.83 -8.55
N ARG A 19 -31.53 30.01 -9.78
CA ARG A 19 -32.97 30.28 -9.99
C ARG A 19 -33.85 29.14 -9.48
N TYR A 20 -33.47 27.89 -9.72
CA TYR A 20 -34.20 26.72 -9.24
C TYR A 20 -34.24 26.62 -7.71
N ILE A 21 -33.11 26.89 -7.06
CA ILE A 21 -32.98 26.87 -5.60
C ILE A 21 -33.67 28.08 -4.95
N GLY A 22 -33.79 29.21 -5.67
CA GLY A 22 -34.43 30.43 -5.19
C GLY A 22 -33.48 31.39 -4.46
N VAL A 23 -32.17 31.29 -4.72
CA VAL A 23 -31.13 32.16 -4.15
C VAL A 23 -30.56 33.08 -5.23
N LYS A 24 -29.91 34.18 -4.84
CA LYS A 24 -29.43 35.22 -5.78
C LYS A 24 -27.97 35.04 -6.15
N SER A 25 -27.16 34.45 -5.28
CA SER A 25 -25.74 34.20 -5.55
C SER A 25 -25.25 32.90 -4.92
N VAL A 26 -24.03 32.50 -5.28
CA VAL A 26 -23.37 31.33 -4.71
C VAL A 26 -23.08 31.52 -3.22
N GLU A 27 -22.81 32.77 -2.79
CA GLU A 27 -22.58 33.12 -1.40
C GLU A 27 -23.81 32.89 -0.51
N ASP A 28 -25.02 33.08 -1.04
CA ASP A 28 -26.27 32.83 -0.31
C ASP A 28 -26.39 31.35 0.13
N LEU A 29 -25.81 30.42 -0.64
CA LEU A 29 -25.78 28.98 -0.32
C LEU A 29 -24.96 28.66 0.94
N TYR A 30 -24.05 29.56 1.34
CA TYR A 30 -23.18 29.38 2.50
C TYR A 30 -23.66 30.13 3.74
N SER A 31 -24.83 30.77 3.70
CA SER A 31 -25.36 31.61 4.79
C SER A 31 -25.50 30.88 6.14
N GLU A 32 -25.69 29.56 6.14
CA GLU A 32 -25.77 28.72 7.34
C GLU A 32 -24.41 28.14 7.79
N VAL A 33 -23.35 28.29 6.99
CA VAL A 33 -22.01 27.78 7.32
C VAL A 33 -21.29 28.84 8.17
N PRO A 34 -20.88 28.52 9.42
CA PRO A 34 -20.14 29.47 10.23
C PRO A 34 -18.82 29.86 9.56
N ILE A 35 -18.64 31.15 9.28
CA ILE A 35 -17.39 31.67 8.71
C ILE A 35 -16.33 31.66 9.81
N THR A 36 -15.41 30.69 9.75
CA THR A 36 -14.30 30.55 10.71
C THR A 36 -12.99 31.15 10.21
N ILE A 37 -12.90 31.46 8.91
CA ILE A 37 -11.74 32.08 8.26
C ILE A 37 -12.25 33.19 7.35
N THR A 38 -11.83 34.42 7.62
CA THR A 38 -12.22 35.62 6.86
C THR A 38 -11.10 36.21 6.04
N SER A 39 -9.88 35.68 6.18
CA SER A 39 -8.72 36.12 5.42
C SER A 39 -8.57 35.28 4.16
N ASP A 40 -8.12 35.92 3.08
CA ASP A 40 -7.69 35.20 1.89
C ASP A 40 -6.59 34.18 2.21
N LEU A 41 -6.61 33.07 1.48
CA LEU A 41 -5.54 32.08 1.56
C LEU A 41 -4.24 32.73 1.08
N LYS A 42 -3.20 32.68 1.92
CA LYS A 42 -1.85 33.17 1.58
C LYS A 42 -1.12 32.18 0.68
N ILE A 43 -1.64 31.97 -0.52
CA ILE A 43 -1.08 31.08 -1.54
C ILE A 43 -0.64 31.89 -2.77
N PRO A 44 0.33 31.39 -3.57
CA PRO A 44 0.72 32.04 -4.82
C PRO A 44 -0.45 32.19 -5.79
N GLU A 45 -0.33 33.14 -6.72
CA GLU A 45 -1.30 33.30 -7.80
C GLU A 45 -1.36 32.04 -8.68
N SER A 46 -2.55 31.80 -9.25
CA SER A 46 -2.76 30.68 -10.16
C SER A 46 -1.90 30.83 -11.42
N GLN A 47 -1.31 29.74 -11.88
CA GLN A 47 -0.58 29.66 -13.13
C GLN A 47 -1.34 28.81 -14.15
N ASP A 48 -1.06 29.02 -15.43
CA ASP A 48 -1.57 28.15 -16.49
C ASP A 48 -0.89 26.77 -16.45
N GLU A 49 -1.52 25.79 -17.10
CA GLU A 49 -1.06 24.39 -17.09
C GLU A 49 0.38 24.22 -17.59
N PHE A 50 0.81 25.00 -18.58
CA PHE A 50 2.16 24.88 -19.14
C PHE A 50 3.21 25.43 -18.18
N SER A 51 2.92 26.55 -17.52
CA SER A 51 3.79 27.14 -16.50
C SER A 51 3.93 26.21 -15.30
N VAL A 52 2.82 25.65 -14.80
CA VAL A 52 2.86 24.66 -13.71
C VAL A 52 3.68 23.44 -14.11
N ARG A 53 3.44 22.89 -15.31
CA ARG A 53 4.18 21.72 -15.79
C ARG A 53 5.69 21.98 -15.87
N ARG A 54 6.09 23.11 -16.47
CA ARG A 54 7.51 23.47 -16.58
C ARG A 54 8.15 23.60 -15.21
N HIS A 55 7.49 24.27 -14.28
CA HIS A 55 7.99 24.44 -12.93
C HIS A 55 8.18 23.10 -12.21
N LEU A 56 7.23 22.16 -12.35
CA LEU A 56 7.36 20.82 -11.80
C LEU A 56 8.49 20.01 -12.47
N GLU A 57 8.69 20.16 -13.79
CA GLU A 57 9.81 19.54 -14.52
C GLU A 57 11.17 20.11 -14.06
N GLU A 58 11.26 21.41 -13.80
CA GLU A 58 12.45 22.06 -13.26
C GLU A 58 12.78 21.51 -11.86
N LEU A 59 11.82 21.48 -10.94
CA LEU A 59 12.00 20.90 -9.60
C LEU A 59 12.39 19.41 -9.67
N ALA A 60 11.76 18.64 -10.56
CA ALA A 60 12.08 17.23 -10.72
C ALA A 60 13.52 17.01 -11.22
N SER A 61 14.06 17.94 -12.01
CA SER A 61 15.41 17.89 -12.56
C SER A 61 16.53 18.11 -11.53
N GLU A 62 16.19 18.62 -10.35
CA GLU A 62 17.12 18.74 -9.22
C GLU A 62 17.41 17.37 -8.58
N ASN A 63 16.57 16.36 -8.82
CA ASN A 63 16.80 15.00 -8.32
C ASN A 63 17.74 14.21 -9.24
N ILE A 64 18.62 13.41 -8.66
CA ILE A 64 19.35 12.37 -9.41
C ILE A 64 18.42 11.16 -9.56
N SER A 65 18.16 10.74 -10.80
CA SER A 65 17.21 9.67 -11.08
C SER A 65 17.89 8.31 -11.30
N LEU A 66 17.09 7.24 -11.32
CA LEU A 66 17.55 5.90 -11.68
C LEU A 66 17.96 5.78 -13.17
N LYS A 67 17.75 6.81 -13.98
CA LYS A 67 18.33 6.90 -15.33
C LYS A 67 19.80 7.32 -15.29
N ASP A 68 20.19 8.03 -14.23
CA ASP A 68 21.52 8.62 -14.07
C ASP A 68 22.42 7.71 -13.22
N LEU A 69 21.84 6.90 -12.34
CA LEU A 69 22.56 5.99 -11.44
C LEU A 69 22.00 4.57 -11.44
N SER A 70 22.90 3.60 -11.35
CA SER A 70 22.56 2.24 -10.96
C SER A 70 22.50 2.16 -9.43
N VAL A 71 21.32 1.83 -8.88
CA VAL A 71 21.11 1.72 -7.42
C VAL A 71 20.97 0.25 -7.04
N PHE A 72 21.88 -0.22 -6.18
CA PHE A 72 21.93 -1.60 -5.66
C PHE A 72 21.73 -1.67 -4.14
N MET A 73 21.20 -0.60 -3.53
CA MET A 73 21.01 -0.53 -2.08
C MET A 73 20.01 -1.57 -1.56
N GLY A 74 19.06 -2.00 -2.40
CA GLY A 74 18.06 -3.00 -2.04
C GLY A 74 17.11 -2.48 -0.97
N ALA A 75 17.10 -3.13 0.21
CA ALA A 75 16.26 -2.75 1.35
C ALA A 75 14.77 -2.64 0.98
N GLY A 76 14.22 -3.67 0.32
CA GLY A 76 12.80 -3.74 -0.03
C GLY A 76 12.40 -2.95 -1.29
N VAL A 77 13.29 -2.14 -1.87
CA VAL A 77 13.03 -1.43 -3.13
C VAL A 77 14.09 -1.81 -4.17
N TYR A 78 13.65 -2.49 -5.22
CA TYR A 78 14.53 -3.02 -6.27
C TYR A 78 14.11 -2.48 -7.62
N LEU A 79 15.07 -1.99 -8.39
CA LEU A 79 14.83 -1.59 -9.77
C LEU A 79 14.47 -2.84 -10.59
N ARG A 80 13.35 -2.77 -11.31
CA ARG A 80 12.93 -3.83 -12.23
C ARG A 80 12.43 -3.25 -13.54
N TYR A 81 12.59 -4.02 -14.61
CA TYR A 81 11.93 -3.69 -15.87
C TYR A 81 10.42 -3.87 -15.72
N ILE A 82 9.64 -2.87 -16.13
CA ILE A 82 8.18 -2.93 -16.17
C ILE A 82 7.78 -2.82 -17.64
N PRO A 83 7.20 -3.89 -18.24
CA PRO A 83 6.68 -3.84 -19.60
C PRO A 83 5.71 -2.66 -19.78
N SER A 84 5.82 -1.92 -20.89
CA SER A 84 5.02 -0.71 -21.14
C SER A 84 3.51 -0.98 -21.12
N VAL A 85 3.08 -2.19 -21.47
CA VAL A 85 1.69 -2.64 -21.41
C VAL A 85 1.10 -2.57 -20.00
N VAL A 86 1.92 -2.75 -18.95
CA VAL A 86 1.47 -2.68 -17.55
C VAL A 86 0.98 -1.29 -17.23
N HIS A 87 1.79 -0.28 -17.53
CA HIS A 87 1.43 1.12 -17.34
C HIS A 87 0.24 1.51 -18.23
N HIS A 88 0.23 1.06 -19.48
CA HIS A 88 -0.87 1.35 -20.41
C HIS A 88 -2.22 0.83 -19.91
N ILE A 89 -2.28 -0.39 -19.36
CA ILE A 89 -3.51 -0.97 -18.83
C ILE A 89 -3.90 -0.30 -17.50
N ALA A 90 -2.96 -0.12 -16.57
CA ALA A 90 -3.26 0.47 -15.27
C ALA A 90 -3.79 1.92 -15.41
N MET A 91 -3.29 2.67 -16.39
CA MET A 91 -3.70 4.06 -16.63
C MET A 91 -4.99 4.21 -17.43
N LYS A 92 -5.68 3.11 -17.78
CA LYS A 92 -6.99 3.20 -18.40
C LYS A 92 -7.97 3.88 -17.43
N PRO A 93 -8.78 4.86 -17.90
CA PRO A 93 -9.72 5.59 -17.02
C PRO A 93 -10.64 4.66 -16.23
N GLU A 94 -11.06 3.55 -16.81
CA GLU A 94 -11.91 2.53 -16.19
C GLU A 94 -11.33 1.95 -14.90
N PHE A 95 -10.00 1.96 -14.75
CA PHE A 95 -9.30 1.53 -13.54
C PHE A 95 -8.77 2.71 -12.71
N LEU A 96 -8.27 3.75 -13.36
CA LEU A 96 -7.60 4.87 -12.70
C LEU A 96 -8.58 5.78 -11.95
N THR A 97 -9.75 6.06 -12.52
CA THR A 97 -10.72 7.00 -11.94
C THR A 97 -11.81 6.30 -11.13
N ALA A 98 -11.96 4.98 -11.29
CA ALA A 98 -12.85 4.18 -10.47
C ALA A 98 -12.37 4.15 -9.01
N TYR A 99 -13.31 4.26 -8.08
CA TYR A 99 -13.03 4.08 -6.65
C TYR A 99 -13.32 2.65 -6.20
N THR A 100 -13.38 2.41 -4.90
CA THR A 100 -13.69 1.10 -4.32
C THR A 100 -14.93 0.49 -4.99
N PRO A 101 -14.87 -0.78 -5.46
CA PRO A 101 -15.92 -1.42 -6.25
C PRO A 101 -17.12 -1.84 -5.39
N TYR A 102 -17.78 -0.88 -4.72
CA TYR A 102 -18.96 -1.11 -3.88
C TYR A 102 -20.16 -1.62 -4.68
N GLN A 103 -20.30 -1.20 -5.94
CA GLN A 103 -21.34 -1.64 -6.86
C GLN A 103 -20.76 -2.71 -7.79
N ALA A 104 -20.88 -3.97 -7.37
CA ALA A 104 -20.17 -5.09 -8.00
C ALA A 104 -20.60 -5.32 -9.46
N GLU A 105 -21.89 -5.14 -9.77
CA GLU A 105 -22.50 -5.37 -11.09
C GLU A 105 -21.89 -4.51 -12.19
N VAL A 106 -21.41 -3.31 -11.83
CA VAL A 106 -20.77 -2.35 -12.75
C VAL A 106 -19.25 -2.25 -12.56
N SER A 107 -18.67 -3.14 -11.74
CA SER A 107 -17.25 -3.12 -11.37
C SER A 107 -16.52 -4.45 -11.63
N GLN A 108 -17.12 -5.34 -12.44
CA GLN A 108 -16.61 -6.71 -12.64
C GLN A 108 -15.18 -6.77 -13.19
N GLY A 109 -14.76 -5.82 -14.04
CA GLY A 109 -13.38 -5.80 -14.56
C GLY A 109 -12.33 -5.61 -13.45
N THR A 110 -12.56 -4.66 -12.55
CA THR A 110 -11.68 -4.41 -11.40
C THR A 110 -11.71 -5.57 -10.42
N LEU A 111 -12.90 -6.11 -10.13
CA LEU A 111 -13.06 -7.25 -9.22
C LEU A 111 -12.36 -8.50 -9.75
N GLN A 112 -12.48 -8.79 -11.04
CA GLN A 112 -11.76 -9.89 -11.68
C GLN A 112 -10.25 -9.69 -11.56
N ALA A 113 -9.72 -8.50 -11.87
CA ALA A 113 -8.29 -8.24 -11.77
C ALA A 113 -7.74 -8.38 -10.34
N LEU A 114 -8.51 -7.97 -9.33
CA LEU A 114 -8.14 -8.17 -7.93
C LEU A 114 -8.20 -9.64 -7.52
N PHE A 115 -9.17 -10.40 -8.05
CA PHE A 115 -9.24 -11.85 -7.85
C PHE A 115 -8.03 -12.58 -8.48
N GLU A 116 -7.63 -12.18 -9.69
CA GLU A 116 -6.43 -12.70 -10.34
C GLU A 116 -5.16 -12.38 -9.53
N TYR A 117 -5.04 -11.14 -9.03
CA TYR A 117 -3.97 -10.76 -8.10
C TYR A 117 -3.93 -11.68 -6.88
N GLN A 118 -5.07 -11.89 -6.21
CA GLN A 118 -5.16 -12.76 -5.04
C GLN A 118 -4.72 -14.19 -5.36
N THR A 119 -5.21 -14.74 -6.47
CA THR A 119 -4.85 -16.08 -6.95
C THR A 119 -3.35 -16.21 -7.19
N MET A 120 -2.76 -15.23 -7.86
CA MET A 120 -1.32 -15.19 -8.14
C MET A 120 -0.47 -15.09 -6.86
N ILE A 121 -0.89 -14.29 -5.87
CA ILE A 121 -0.21 -14.21 -4.58
C ILE A 121 -0.33 -15.53 -3.81
N CYS A 122 -1.49 -16.17 -3.81
CA CYS A 122 -1.69 -17.50 -3.24
C CYS A 122 -0.75 -18.53 -3.86
N GLU A 123 -0.65 -18.58 -5.20
CA GLU A 123 0.25 -19.50 -5.90
C GLU A 123 1.73 -19.23 -5.59
N LEU A 124 2.15 -17.96 -5.53
CA LEU A 124 3.53 -17.59 -5.22
C LEU A 124 3.93 -17.95 -3.78
N THR A 125 3.03 -17.71 -2.83
CA THR A 125 3.31 -17.87 -1.40
C THR A 125 2.97 -19.27 -0.89
N GLY A 126 2.20 -20.06 -1.65
CA GLY A 126 1.65 -21.34 -1.21
C GLY A 126 0.55 -21.19 -0.14
N MET A 127 -0.04 -20.01 0.00
CA MET A 127 -1.10 -19.73 0.98
C MET A 127 -2.49 -19.93 0.37
N GLU A 128 -3.48 -20.31 1.20
CA GLU A 128 -4.83 -20.62 0.71
C GLU A 128 -5.62 -19.37 0.30
N VAL A 129 -5.35 -18.20 0.90
CA VAL A 129 -6.06 -16.94 0.62
C VAL A 129 -5.10 -15.73 0.68
N ALA A 130 -5.40 -14.72 -0.12
CA ALA A 130 -4.75 -13.42 -0.08
C ALA A 130 -5.82 -12.32 -0.04
N ASN A 131 -5.51 -11.17 0.53
CA ASN A 131 -6.37 -10.00 0.42
C ASN A 131 -6.05 -9.19 -0.85
N SER A 132 -6.83 -8.16 -1.13
CA SER A 132 -6.69 -7.31 -2.31
C SER A 132 -5.71 -6.14 -2.09
N SER A 133 -4.54 -6.40 -1.50
CA SER A 133 -3.45 -5.47 -1.10
C SER A 133 -3.48 -4.90 0.32
N MET A 134 -2.31 -4.42 0.75
CA MET A 134 -2.02 -3.61 1.96
C MET A 134 -1.30 -2.32 1.55
N TYR A 135 -0.95 -1.44 2.51
CA TYR A 135 -0.20 -0.21 2.22
C TYR A 135 1.25 -0.48 1.79
N ASP A 136 1.96 -1.28 2.56
CA ASP A 136 3.37 -1.60 2.32
C ASP A 136 3.77 -2.87 3.11
N GLY A 137 5.04 -3.27 3.02
CA GLY A 137 5.56 -4.42 3.76
C GLY A 137 5.55 -4.24 5.28
N GLY A 138 5.75 -3.02 5.78
CA GLY A 138 5.80 -2.73 7.22
C GLY A 138 4.43 -2.86 7.89
N SER A 139 3.42 -2.19 7.32
CA SER A 139 2.02 -2.27 7.75
C SER A 139 1.45 -3.68 7.56
N ALA A 140 1.80 -4.38 6.48
CA ALA A 140 1.39 -5.78 6.29
C ALA A 140 1.98 -6.70 7.37
N THR A 141 3.26 -6.51 7.71
CA THR A 141 3.92 -7.24 8.82
C THR A 141 3.22 -6.97 10.15
N ALA A 142 2.93 -5.69 10.43
CA ALA A 142 2.24 -5.30 11.66
C ALA A 142 0.84 -5.92 11.78
N GLU A 143 0.07 -5.93 10.69
CA GLU A 143 -1.26 -6.53 10.65
C GLU A 143 -1.24 -8.05 10.78
N ALA A 144 -0.21 -8.72 10.21
CA ALA A 144 0.02 -10.14 10.42
C ALA A 144 0.30 -10.46 11.90
N VAL A 145 1.13 -9.64 12.57
CA VAL A 145 1.39 -9.76 14.01
C VAL A 145 0.12 -9.55 14.83
N LEU A 146 -0.64 -8.50 14.55
CA LEU A 146 -1.92 -8.25 15.23
C LEU A 146 -2.92 -9.39 15.01
N MET A 147 -2.94 -9.98 13.82
CA MET A 147 -3.78 -11.14 13.55
C MET A 147 -3.35 -12.35 14.37
N GLY A 148 -2.05 -12.67 14.42
CA GLY A 148 -1.53 -13.75 15.23
C GLY A 148 -1.82 -13.56 16.72
N LEU A 149 -1.69 -12.33 17.24
CA LEU A 149 -2.05 -11.97 18.62
C LEU A 149 -3.55 -12.11 18.93
N ARG A 150 -4.43 -11.95 17.94
CA ARG A 150 -5.89 -12.15 18.11
C ARG A 150 -6.29 -13.62 18.14
N ILE A 151 -5.54 -14.48 17.44
CA ILE A 151 -5.82 -15.91 17.31
C ILE A 151 -5.17 -16.68 18.46
N SER A 152 -3.94 -16.31 18.81
CA SER A 152 -3.18 -16.95 19.88
C SER A 152 -3.68 -16.50 21.27
N LYS A 153 -3.43 -17.34 22.27
CA LYS A 153 -3.58 -16.98 23.69
C LYS A 153 -2.30 -16.36 24.27
N GLY A 154 -1.19 -16.45 23.55
CA GLY A 154 0.09 -15.85 23.91
C GLY A 154 0.05 -14.32 23.83
N ARG A 155 1.04 -13.68 24.45
CA ARG A 155 1.18 -12.21 24.47
C ARG A 155 2.52 -11.71 23.97
N LYS A 156 3.46 -12.64 23.69
CA LYS A 156 4.83 -12.35 23.29
C LYS A 156 4.97 -12.47 21.78
N VAL A 157 5.62 -11.49 21.16
CA VAL A 157 5.97 -11.49 19.74
C VAL A 157 7.49 -11.58 19.64
N LEU A 158 7.99 -12.54 18.87
CA LEU A 158 9.41 -12.65 18.55
C LEU A 158 9.64 -12.15 17.12
N VAL A 159 10.58 -11.23 16.90
CA VAL A 159 10.89 -10.71 15.57
C VAL A 159 12.38 -10.82 15.30
N SER A 160 12.78 -11.43 14.20
CA SER A 160 14.20 -11.49 13.82
C SER A 160 14.76 -10.10 13.54
N LYS A 161 15.96 -9.81 14.06
CA LYS A 161 16.71 -8.59 13.72
C LYS A 161 17.10 -8.53 12.24
N ALA A 162 17.08 -9.66 11.53
CA ALA A 162 17.27 -9.74 10.09
C ALA A 162 16.00 -9.34 9.30
N VAL A 163 14.88 -9.03 9.95
CA VAL A 163 13.73 -8.37 9.32
C VAL A 163 14.06 -6.89 9.09
N HIS A 164 13.57 -6.36 7.97
CA HIS A 164 13.74 -4.97 7.57
C HIS A 164 13.50 -4.01 8.74
N PRO A 165 14.45 -3.12 9.07
CA PRO A 165 14.37 -2.26 10.25
C PRO A 165 13.07 -1.46 10.34
N GLU A 166 12.62 -0.87 9.22
CA GLU A 166 11.37 -0.11 9.19
C GLU A 166 10.13 -0.98 9.45
N TYR A 167 10.16 -2.26 9.08
CA TYR A 167 9.03 -3.16 9.32
C TYR A 167 8.95 -3.52 10.80
N ARG A 168 10.11 -3.69 11.45
CA ARG A 168 10.20 -3.86 12.92
C ARG A 168 9.66 -2.64 13.66
N ILE A 169 10.12 -1.43 13.30
CA ILE A 169 9.68 -0.16 13.91
C ILE A 169 8.16 0.05 13.73
N THR A 170 7.65 -0.20 12.51
CA THR A 170 6.22 -0.08 12.20
C THR A 170 5.41 -1.06 13.05
N THR A 171 5.85 -2.32 13.11
CA THR A 171 5.20 -3.37 13.92
C THR A 171 5.18 -3.00 15.40
N GLU A 172 6.31 -2.54 15.96
CA GLU A 172 6.39 -2.09 17.35
C GLU A 172 5.40 -0.95 17.61
N THR A 173 5.33 0.03 16.72
CA THR A 173 4.41 1.17 16.82
C THR A 173 2.95 0.72 16.90
N TYR A 174 2.56 -0.28 16.10
CA TYR A 174 1.18 -0.79 16.07
C TYR A 174 0.80 -1.55 17.34
N VAL A 175 1.71 -2.38 17.86
CA VAL A 175 1.40 -3.29 18.97
C VAL A 175 1.62 -2.64 20.34
N LYS A 176 2.51 -1.64 20.44
CA LYS A 176 2.85 -0.92 21.68
C LYS A 176 1.64 -0.25 22.32
N ALA A 177 0.79 0.39 21.51
CA ALA A 177 -0.43 1.04 22.00
C ALA A 177 -1.44 0.05 22.62
N GLN A 178 -1.32 -1.24 22.28
CA GLN A 178 -2.18 -2.32 22.78
C GLN A 178 -1.54 -3.10 23.95
N GLY A 179 -0.35 -2.67 24.42
CA GLY A 179 0.34 -3.28 25.55
C GLY A 179 1.00 -4.63 25.25
N PHE A 180 1.28 -4.93 23.98
CA PHE A 180 2.09 -6.07 23.60
C PHE A 180 3.58 -5.69 23.53
N LYS A 181 4.45 -6.68 23.72
CA LYS A 181 5.91 -6.52 23.65
C LYS A 181 6.45 -7.33 22.48
N ILE A 182 7.46 -6.74 21.82
CA ILE A 182 8.26 -7.41 20.81
C ILE A 182 9.62 -7.68 21.43
N ASP A 183 10.03 -8.94 21.43
CA ASP A 183 11.40 -9.35 21.72
C ASP A 183 12.10 -9.70 20.42
N GLU A 184 13.35 -9.28 20.28
CA GLU A 184 14.09 -9.48 19.05
C GLU A 184 14.93 -10.76 19.10
N ILE A 185 14.94 -11.51 18.00
CA ILE A 185 15.84 -12.66 17.79
C ILE A 185 17.11 -12.14 17.13
N SER A 186 18.28 -12.53 17.64
CA SER A 186 19.57 -12.20 17.05
C SER A 186 19.75 -12.85 15.68
N PHE A 187 20.76 -12.38 14.93
CA PHE A 187 21.22 -13.03 13.71
C PHE A 187 22.72 -13.31 13.85
N ASN A 188 23.25 -14.19 13.02
CA ASN A 188 24.68 -14.48 12.92
C ASN A 188 25.38 -13.35 12.16
N ASP A 189 26.35 -12.68 12.78
CA ASP A 189 27.05 -11.53 12.16
C ASP A 189 27.84 -11.90 10.89
N ASP A 190 28.24 -13.16 10.72
CA ASP A 190 28.98 -13.64 9.55
C ASP A 190 28.05 -14.03 8.39
N THR A 191 26.88 -14.62 8.67
CA THR A 191 25.97 -15.14 7.63
C THR A 191 24.73 -14.28 7.40
N GLY A 192 24.38 -13.40 8.35
CA GLY A 192 23.13 -12.64 8.34
C GLY A 192 21.89 -13.46 8.69
N GLU A 193 22.02 -14.78 8.92
CA GLU A 193 20.92 -15.69 9.22
C GLU A 193 20.34 -15.45 10.61
N THR A 194 19.02 -15.58 10.75
CA THR A 194 18.33 -15.56 12.03
C THR A 194 18.85 -16.68 12.94
N SER A 195 19.23 -16.34 14.18
CA SER A 195 19.77 -17.30 15.13
C SER A 195 18.68 -18.25 15.64
N LEU A 196 18.72 -19.50 15.17
CA LEU A 196 17.79 -20.54 15.61
C LEU A 196 17.99 -20.93 17.08
N ASP A 197 19.21 -20.80 17.60
CA ASP A 197 19.48 -21.13 19.00
C ASP A 197 18.91 -20.04 19.94
N ASP A 198 19.09 -18.76 19.60
CA ASP A 198 18.45 -17.66 20.33
C ASP A 198 16.92 -17.72 20.21
N LEU A 199 16.38 -18.12 19.04
CA LEU A 199 14.95 -18.38 18.88
C LEU A 199 14.47 -19.47 19.84
N LYS A 200 15.16 -20.62 19.91
CA LYS A 200 14.75 -21.73 20.80
C LYS A 200 14.80 -21.33 22.28
N GLU A 201 15.80 -20.54 22.68
CA GLU A 201 15.92 -20.06 24.06
C GLU A 201 14.80 -19.08 24.44
N LYS A 202 14.34 -18.27 23.48
CA LYS A 202 13.27 -17.28 23.68
C LYS A 202 11.86 -17.83 23.45
N LEU A 203 11.72 -18.99 22.81
CA LEU A 203 10.45 -19.64 22.61
C LEU A 203 9.90 -20.18 23.93
N ASP A 204 8.66 -19.79 24.23
CA ASP A 204 7.94 -20.19 25.43
C ASP A 204 6.43 -20.31 25.15
N ASP A 205 5.67 -20.78 26.14
CA ASP A 205 4.22 -20.94 26.04
C ASP A 205 3.47 -19.59 25.89
N GLU A 206 4.13 -18.46 26.16
CA GLU A 206 3.56 -17.11 25.96
C GLU A 206 3.78 -16.57 24.54
N THR A 207 4.58 -17.25 23.72
CA THR A 207 4.90 -16.83 22.35
C THR A 207 3.69 -17.01 21.44
N ALA A 208 3.18 -15.88 20.94
CA ALA A 208 2.05 -15.82 20.02
C ALA A 208 2.48 -15.85 18.56
N VAL A 209 3.54 -15.13 18.22
CA VAL A 209 3.96 -14.89 16.83
C VAL A 209 5.48 -14.88 16.75
N VAL A 210 6.02 -15.50 15.71
CA VAL A 210 7.42 -15.38 15.30
C VAL A 210 7.47 -14.78 13.90
N VAL A 211 8.25 -13.72 13.71
CA VAL A 211 8.41 -13.02 12.43
C VAL A 211 9.83 -13.18 11.91
N VAL A 212 9.92 -13.69 10.68
CA VAL A 212 11.14 -13.82 9.90
C VAL A 212 10.89 -13.25 8.49
N GLN A 213 11.94 -12.83 7.81
CA GLN A 213 11.85 -12.29 6.45
C GLN A 213 12.59 -13.22 5.48
N TYR A 214 12.06 -13.38 4.27
CA TYR A 214 12.62 -14.28 3.26
C TYR A 214 12.54 -13.69 1.84
N PRO A 215 13.66 -13.41 1.17
CA PRO A 215 15.01 -13.26 1.74
C PRO A 215 15.04 -12.20 2.83
N ASN A 216 15.94 -12.35 3.79
CA ASN A 216 16.05 -11.42 4.90
C ASN A 216 16.65 -10.07 4.47
N PHE A 217 16.78 -9.12 5.38
CA PHE A 217 17.28 -7.77 5.10
C PHE A 217 18.69 -7.78 4.50
N PHE A 218 19.51 -8.77 4.83
CA PHE A 218 20.87 -8.93 4.33
C PHE A 218 20.94 -9.69 2.99
N GLY A 219 19.79 -10.12 2.45
CA GLY A 219 19.69 -10.85 1.20
C GLY A 219 19.87 -12.37 1.33
N ASP A 220 19.95 -12.89 2.55
CA ASP A 220 20.10 -14.32 2.78
C ASP A 220 18.75 -15.06 2.78
N VAL A 221 18.80 -16.34 2.39
CA VAL A 221 17.64 -17.25 2.28
C VAL A 221 17.48 -18.17 3.49
N GLU A 222 17.99 -17.79 4.66
CA GLU A 222 17.79 -18.41 5.98
C GLU A 222 18.07 -19.93 6.00
N GLY A 223 18.98 -20.39 5.12
CA GLY A 223 19.44 -21.78 4.97
C GLY A 223 18.37 -22.86 4.69
N LYS A 224 17.06 -22.54 4.71
CA LYS A 224 15.93 -23.49 4.64
C LYS A 224 14.68 -22.83 4.05
N ARG A 225 13.87 -23.64 3.36
CA ARG A 225 12.53 -23.23 2.93
C ARG A 225 11.62 -23.04 4.15
N GLY A 226 11.37 -21.79 4.54
CA GLY A 226 10.43 -21.42 5.60
C GLY A 226 9.03 -21.19 5.04
N TYR A 227 8.03 -21.82 5.64
CA TYR A 227 6.62 -21.49 5.41
C TYR A 227 6.11 -20.81 6.68
N VAL A 228 5.63 -19.57 6.57
CA VAL A 228 4.92 -18.87 7.64
C VAL A 228 3.44 -18.86 7.30
N MET A 229 2.60 -19.36 8.22
CA MET A 229 1.15 -19.36 8.04
C MET A 229 0.57 -17.99 8.43
N ILE A 230 -0.14 -17.33 7.52
CA ILE A 230 -0.82 -16.06 7.79
C ILE A 230 -2.18 -16.03 7.05
N LEU A 231 -3.26 -16.45 7.71
CA LEU A 231 -4.70 -16.35 7.32
C LEU A 231 -5.57 -16.15 8.60
N GLN A 232 -6.74 -15.49 8.71
CA GLN A 232 -7.73 -14.89 7.79
C GLN A 232 -8.71 -13.88 8.49
N THR A 233 -9.08 -12.78 7.78
CA THR A 233 -10.35 -11.99 7.73
C THR A 233 -10.80 -10.94 8.82
N ARG A 234 -10.93 -9.64 8.45
CA ARG A 234 -12.20 -8.89 8.15
C ARG A 234 -12.11 -7.35 8.20
N GLU A 235 -12.71 -6.71 7.20
CA GLU A 235 -12.69 -5.27 6.94
C GLU A 235 -13.50 -4.37 7.90
N GLN A 236 -13.17 -3.08 7.88
CA GLN A 236 -13.63 -2.10 8.87
C GLN A 236 -14.98 -1.45 8.64
N HIS A 237 -15.45 -1.40 7.40
CA HIS A 237 -16.64 -0.62 7.04
C HIS A 237 -17.93 -1.18 7.67
N ILE A 238 -17.91 -2.43 8.16
CA ILE A 238 -19.03 -3.09 8.85
C ILE A 238 -18.90 -3.02 10.37
N ARG A 239 -17.68 -3.13 10.91
CA ARG A 239 -17.46 -3.43 12.34
C ARG A 239 -16.98 -2.27 13.20
N ARG A 240 -16.63 -1.13 12.59
CA ARG A 240 -16.10 0.06 13.30
C ARG A 240 -14.98 -0.36 14.25
N ALA A 241 -15.11 -0.11 15.55
CA ALA A 241 -14.10 -0.46 16.56
C ALA A 241 -13.81 -1.98 16.70
N LYS A 242 -14.68 -2.86 16.20
CA LYS A 242 -14.48 -4.32 16.19
C LYS A 242 -13.92 -4.86 14.87
N ALA A 243 -13.47 -3.97 13.98
CA ALA A 243 -12.76 -4.32 12.76
C ALA A 243 -11.42 -4.99 13.06
N THR A 244 -10.87 -5.76 12.12
CA THR A 244 -9.53 -6.34 12.32
C THR A 244 -8.40 -5.35 12.02
N SER A 245 -8.70 -4.29 11.28
CA SER A 245 -7.77 -3.23 10.85
C SER A 245 -8.56 -1.93 10.65
N ASN A 246 -7.89 -0.80 10.53
CA ASN A 246 -8.46 0.49 10.13
C ASN A 246 -8.25 0.83 8.63
N ILE A 247 -7.77 -0.13 7.82
CA ILE A 247 -7.54 0.05 6.38
C ILE A 247 -8.83 0.37 5.61
N CYS A 248 -8.83 1.45 4.82
CA CYS A 248 -9.97 1.88 3.97
C CYS A 248 -9.56 1.84 2.48
N SER A 249 -9.07 2.97 1.97
CA SER A 249 -8.29 3.00 0.74
C SER A 249 -7.06 2.12 0.90
N ASN A 250 -6.72 1.37 -0.13
CA ASN A 250 -5.53 0.52 -0.22
C ASN A 250 -4.78 0.84 -1.53
N HIS A 251 -3.99 -0.12 -2.04
CA HIS A 251 -3.29 0.01 -3.33
C HIS A 251 -3.87 -0.90 -4.42
N ALA A 252 -5.19 -0.88 -4.60
CA ALA A 252 -5.88 -1.66 -5.64
C ALA A 252 -5.32 -1.41 -7.05
N LEU A 253 -4.95 -0.17 -7.40
CA LEU A 253 -4.34 0.14 -8.69
C LEU A 253 -2.95 -0.52 -8.86
N SER A 254 -2.15 -0.56 -7.80
CA SER A 254 -0.86 -1.25 -7.80
C SER A 254 -1.03 -2.77 -7.84
N ALA A 255 -2.07 -3.31 -7.18
CA ALA A 255 -2.43 -4.73 -7.25
C ALA A 255 -2.84 -5.12 -8.68
N LEU A 256 -3.66 -4.30 -9.33
CA LEU A 256 -3.99 -4.43 -10.76
C LEU A 256 -2.72 -4.43 -11.62
N ALA A 257 -1.86 -3.43 -11.48
CA ALA A 257 -0.62 -3.35 -12.23
C ALA A 257 0.28 -4.58 -11.99
N THR A 258 0.30 -5.11 -10.76
CA THR A 258 1.03 -6.33 -10.42
C THR A 258 0.41 -7.56 -11.08
N ALA A 259 -0.93 -7.70 -11.09
CA ALA A 259 -1.59 -8.80 -11.79
C ALA A 259 -1.34 -8.76 -13.30
N VAL A 260 -1.38 -7.58 -13.91
CA VAL A 260 -1.04 -7.40 -15.32
C VAL A 260 0.41 -7.77 -15.58
N TYR A 261 1.34 -7.30 -14.74
CA TYR A 261 2.76 -7.65 -14.84
C TYR A 261 2.97 -9.17 -14.77
N MET A 262 2.43 -9.82 -13.75
CA MET A 262 2.56 -11.27 -13.57
C MET A 262 1.93 -12.06 -14.71
N SER A 263 0.79 -11.61 -15.24
CA SER A 263 0.15 -12.21 -16.41
C SER A 263 1.01 -12.10 -17.67
N VAL A 264 1.63 -10.94 -17.90
CA VAL A 264 2.49 -10.68 -19.06
C VAL A 264 3.78 -11.49 -18.98
N MET A 265 4.39 -11.56 -17.80
CA MET A 265 5.62 -12.32 -17.59
C MET A 265 5.36 -13.83 -17.63
N GLY A 266 4.21 -14.27 -17.10
CA GLY A 266 3.90 -15.68 -16.89
C GLY A 266 4.90 -16.37 -15.95
N LYS A 267 4.67 -17.66 -15.69
CA LYS A 267 5.49 -18.45 -14.76
C LYS A 267 6.97 -18.49 -15.15
N GLU A 268 7.26 -18.77 -16.41
CA GLU A 268 8.64 -18.91 -16.87
C GLU A 268 9.34 -17.55 -16.96
N GLY A 269 8.65 -16.48 -17.38
CA GLY A 269 9.25 -15.14 -17.40
C GLY A 269 9.54 -14.61 -15.99
N LEU A 270 8.69 -14.91 -14.99
CA LEU A 270 8.97 -14.56 -13.60
C LEU A 270 10.22 -15.28 -13.06
N LYS A 271 10.38 -16.58 -13.38
CA LYS A 271 11.61 -17.32 -13.02
C LYS A 271 12.83 -16.74 -13.71
N GLU A 272 12.73 -16.44 -15.00
CA GLU A 272 13.84 -15.90 -15.78
C GLU A 272 14.29 -14.54 -15.22
N VAL A 273 13.33 -13.68 -14.83
CA VAL A 273 13.64 -12.43 -14.14
C VAL A 273 14.32 -12.71 -12.80
N ALA A 274 13.81 -13.64 -12.00
CA ALA A 274 14.40 -13.99 -10.71
C ALA A 274 15.83 -14.56 -10.83
N TYR A 275 16.15 -15.28 -11.91
CA TYR A 275 17.51 -15.79 -12.15
C TYR A 275 18.50 -14.73 -12.65
N ARG A 276 18.00 -13.64 -13.25
CA ARG A 276 18.81 -12.58 -13.86
C ARG A 276 18.93 -11.31 -13.01
N SER A 277 18.15 -11.22 -11.93
CA SER A 277 18.15 -10.09 -10.98
C SER A 277 19.11 -10.37 -9.83
#